data_AF-A0A7C7C654-F1
#
_entry.id   AF-A0A7C7C654-F1
#
_cell.length_a   1.000
_cell.length_b   1.000
_cell.length_c   1.000
_cell.angle_alpha   90.00
_cell.angle_beta   90.00
_cell.angle_gamma   90.00
#
_symmetry.space_group_name_H-M   'P 1'
#
loop_
_entity.id
_entity.type
_entity.pdbx_description
1 polymer ?
#
loop_
_entity_poly.entity_id
_entity_poly.type
_entity_poly.pdbx_seq_one_letter_code
_entity_poly.pdbx_strand_id
1 'polypeptide(L)'
;MFRQDDKDKYDLPFDFSKGQRLRPLPPCLAEGWAAHPEHNPLTFLPKGARSGVGEKCNVFFVHPTSFRGLGEDWNVDWRNKRVNAITDTWALRHQASVFVGMGKIFAPRYRQAHLRSFYLDIEDSKKALNLAYEDIKTAFYWFLEREDDGKPIILAGHSQGSYHINRLLKEFFDGTALQRNLRRMS
;
A
#
# COMPACT_ATOMS: atom_id res chain seq x y z
N MET A 1 -4.57 20.03 9.16
CA MET A 1 -4.91 19.88 10.59
C MET A 1 -6.43 19.83 10.68
N PHE A 2 -7.02 18.65 10.85
CA PHE A 2 -8.48 18.48 10.95
C PHE A 2 -8.94 18.84 12.38
N ARG A 3 -10.12 19.46 12.52
CA ARG A 3 -10.65 19.99 13.79
C ARG A 3 -11.04 18.86 14.75
N GLN A 4 -11.04 19.15 16.05
CA GLN A 4 -11.44 18.23 17.13
C GLN A 4 -12.79 17.55 16.82
N ASP A 5 -13.74 18.32 16.29
CA ASP A 5 -15.12 17.91 15.94
C ASP A 5 -15.21 16.80 14.87
N ASP A 6 -14.12 16.53 14.13
CA ASP A 6 -14.08 15.42 13.18
C ASP A 6 -13.67 14.10 13.83
N LYS A 7 -13.01 14.11 14.99
CA LYS A 7 -12.58 12.88 15.69
C LYS A 7 -13.77 12.11 16.25
N ASP A 8 -14.72 12.81 16.85
CA ASP A 8 -15.89 12.23 17.52
C ASP A 8 -16.79 11.46 16.56
N LYS A 9 -16.81 11.86 15.27
CA LYS A 9 -17.60 11.16 14.24
C LYS A 9 -17.07 9.75 13.93
N TYR A 10 -15.80 9.48 14.24
CA TYR A 10 -15.18 8.18 13.99
C TYR A 10 -15.07 7.31 15.25
N ASP A 11 -15.47 7.83 16.40
CA ASP A 11 -15.42 7.15 17.71
C ASP A 11 -16.68 6.32 17.96
N LEU A 12 -17.07 5.52 16.97
CA LEU A 12 -18.10 4.50 17.15
C LEU A 12 -17.41 3.24 17.70
N PRO A 13 -17.85 2.68 18.83
CA PRO A 13 -17.30 1.42 19.36
C PRO A 13 -17.72 0.28 18.43
N PHE A 14 -16.96 0.08 17.36
CA PHE A 14 -17.12 -1.06 16.47
C PHE A 14 -16.22 -2.19 16.96
N ASP A 15 -16.80 -3.35 17.22
CA ASP A 15 -16.08 -4.54 17.66
C ASP A 15 -15.41 -5.23 16.46
N PHE A 16 -14.08 -5.25 16.43
CA PHE A 16 -13.31 -5.93 15.36
C PHE A 16 -13.71 -7.40 15.17
N SER A 17 -14.19 -8.09 16.23
CA SER A 17 -14.61 -9.49 16.16
C SER A 17 -15.96 -9.72 15.45
N LYS A 18 -16.77 -8.67 15.28
CA LYS A 18 -18.10 -8.74 14.65
C LYS A 18 -18.10 -8.34 13.17
N GLY A 19 -16.96 -7.87 12.64
CA GLY A 19 -16.82 -7.49 11.24
C GLY A 19 -16.80 -8.68 10.28
N GLN A 20 -17.03 -8.42 8.98
CA GLN A 20 -16.95 -9.46 7.96
C GLN A 20 -15.54 -10.08 7.91
N ARG A 21 -15.46 -11.41 7.87
CA ARG A 21 -14.17 -12.10 7.66
C ARG A 21 -13.67 -11.87 6.24
N LEU A 22 -12.69 -10.99 6.10
CA LEU A 22 -12.07 -10.64 4.81
C LEU A 22 -11.04 -11.68 4.39
N ARG A 23 -11.09 -12.10 3.12
CA ARG A 23 -10.10 -13.04 2.57
C ARG A 23 -8.74 -12.36 2.42
N PRO A 24 -7.62 -13.05 2.71
CA PRO A 24 -6.28 -12.54 2.44
C PRO A 24 -6.08 -12.20 0.96
N LEU A 25 -5.13 -11.32 0.69
CA LEU A 25 -4.64 -11.06 -0.66
C LEU A 25 -3.93 -12.31 -1.21
N PRO A 26 -4.35 -12.82 -2.38
CA PRO A 26 -3.56 -13.79 -3.15
C PRO A 26 -2.66 -13.04 -4.16
N PRO A 27 -1.35 -12.90 -3.90
CA PRO A 27 -0.45 -12.09 -4.74
C PRO A 27 -0.20 -12.67 -6.14
N CYS A 28 -0.58 -13.93 -6.37
CA CYS A 28 -0.54 -14.56 -7.69
C CYS A 28 -1.63 -14.07 -8.66
N LEU A 29 -2.67 -13.39 -8.16
CA LEU A 29 -3.72 -12.83 -8.99
C LEU A 29 -3.31 -11.46 -9.53
N ALA A 30 -3.52 -11.23 -10.82
CA ALA A 30 -3.29 -9.93 -11.46
C ALA A 30 -4.08 -8.81 -10.76
N GLU A 31 -5.33 -9.08 -10.37
CA GLU A 31 -6.20 -8.12 -9.68
C GLU A 31 -5.74 -7.79 -8.26
N GLY A 32 -4.84 -8.61 -7.71
CA GLY A 32 -4.16 -8.36 -6.44
C GLY A 32 -3.18 -7.19 -6.51
N TRP A 33 -2.92 -6.64 -7.70
CA TRP A 33 -2.01 -5.53 -7.91
C TRP A 33 -2.74 -4.29 -8.42
N ALA A 34 -2.63 -3.20 -7.68
CA ALA A 34 -3.05 -1.88 -8.12
C ALA A 34 -2.18 -1.38 -9.29
N ALA A 35 -0.90 -1.76 -9.31
CA ALA A 35 -0.02 -1.64 -10.48
C ALA A 35 0.90 -2.86 -10.56
N HIS A 36 1.04 -3.42 -11.76
CA HIS A 36 1.98 -4.50 -12.08
C HIS A 36 2.50 -4.29 -13.51
N PRO A 37 3.81 -4.41 -13.79
CA PRO A 37 4.36 -4.12 -15.11
C PRO A 37 3.70 -4.90 -16.26
N GLU A 38 3.30 -6.14 -16.00
CA GLU A 38 2.73 -7.03 -17.02
C GLU A 38 1.20 -6.96 -17.11
N HIS A 39 0.50 -6.78 -15.99
CA HIS A 39 -0.95 -6.99 -15.92
C HIS A 39 -1.74 -5.70 -15.78
N ASN A 40 -1.14 -4.66 -15.18
CA ASN A 40 -1.78 -3.37 -14.97
C ASN A 40 -0.69 -2.28 -14.91
N PRO A 41 -0.01 -2.00 -16.03
CA PRO A 41 1.13 -1.09 -16.04
C PRO A 41 0.67 0.34 -15.77
N LEU A 42 1.39 1.02 -14.87
CA LEU A 42 1.19 2.45 -14.65
C LEU A 42 1.82 3.24 -15.79
N THR A 43 1.01 3.78 -16.69
CA THR A 43 1.46 4.49 -17.90
C THR A 43 1.38 6.01 -17.78
N PHE A 44 0.85 6.54 -16.68
CA PHE A 44 0.72 7.97 -16.48
C PHE A 44 2.09 8.61 -16.21
N LEU A 45 2.43 9.62 -17.01
CA LEU A 45 3.66 10.38 -16.87
C LEU A 45 3.35 11.83 -16.42
N PRO A 46 4.10 12.37 -15.44
CA PRO A 46 4.03 13.79 -15.12
C PRO A 46 4.34 14.66 -16.35
N LYS A 47 3.73 15.85 -16.41
CA LYS A 47 3.99 16.81 -17.50
C LYS A 47 5.48 17.13 -17.57
N GLY A 48 6.09 16.92 -18.73
CA GLY A 48 7.53 17.15 -18.96
C GLY A 48 8.45 15.95 -18.72
N ALA A 49 7.93 14.81 -18.24
CA ALA A 49 8.68 13.57 -18.17
C ALA A 49 8.91 12.97 -19.57
N ARG A 50 10.10 12.44 -19.82
CA ARG A 50 10.40 11.66 -21.04
C ARG A 50 9.75 10.27 -20.92
N SER A 51 9.22 9.75 -22.02
CA SER A 51 8.48 8.49 -22.07
C SER A 51 9.38 7.26 -21.85
N GLY A 52 8.86 6.26 -21.15
CA GLY A 52 9.44 4.93 -20.99
C GLY A 52 9.32 4.41 -19.56
N VAL A 53 8.99 3.13 -19.39
CA VAL A 53 9.22 2.45 -18.11
C VAL A 53 10.73 2.31 -17.98
N GLY A 54 11.34 2.98 -17.01
CA GLY A 54 12.77 2.84 -16.77
C GLY A 54 13.10 1.40 -16.35
N GLU A 55 14.34 0.96 -16.56
CA GLU A 55 14.79 -0.38 -16.16
C GLU A 55 15.88 -0.35 -15.07
N LYS A 56 16.05 0.80 -14.41
CA LYS A 56 17.17 1.03 -13.48
C LYS A 56 16.93 0.43 -12.09
N CYS A 57 15.68 0.21 -11.71
CA CYS A 57 15.29 -0.29 -10.39
C CYS A 57 13.92 -0.97 -10.44
N ASN A 58 13.61 -1.67 -9.36
CA ASN A 58 12.25 -2.14 -9.07
C ASN A 58 11.68 -1.27 -7.93
N VAL A 59 10.43 -0.83 -8.08
CA VAL A 59 9.76 0.06 -7.13
C VAL A 59 8.60 -0.68 -6.51
N PHE A 60 8.68 -0.96 -5.22
CA PHE A 60 7.57 -1.49 -4.44
C PHE A 60 6.86 -0.33 -3.75
N PHE A 61 5.69 0.03 -4.26
CA PHE A 61 4.92 1.19 -3.82
C PHE A 61 3.69 0.79 -3.01
N VAL A 62 3.60 1.22 -1.76
CA VAL A 62 2.42 1.01 -0.92
C VAL A 62 1.58 2.28 -0.89
N HIS A 63 0.38 2.19 -1.47
CA HIS A 63 -0.53 3.32 -1.63
C HIS A 63 -1.13 3.77 -0.26
N PRO A 64 -1.71 4.99 -0.17
CA PRO A 64 -2.30 5.48 1.06
C PRO A 64 -3.68 4.88 1.33
N THR A 65 -4.28 5.26 2.45
CA THR A 65 -5.66 4.94 2.78
C THR A 65 -6.63 5.68 1.86
N SER A 66 -7.37 4.92 1.07
CA SER A 66 -8.54 5.38 0.33
C SER A 66 -9.85 5.04 1.07
N PHE A 67 -9.81 4.11 2.02
CA PHE A 67 -10.95 3.69 2.83
C PHE A 67 -11.29 4.69 3.94
N ARG A 68 -12.43 5.36 3.78
CA ARG A 68 -12.96 6.40 4.68
C ARG A 68 -14.48 6.41 4.63
N GLY A 69 -15.13 6.89 5.68
CA GLY A 69 -16.57 7.09 5.74
C GLY A 69 -17.09 6.93 7.17
N LEU A 70 -18.28 7.46 7.45
CA LEU A 70 -18.95 7.23 8.72
C LEU A 70 -19.66 5.88 8.69
N GLY A 71 -19.59 5.13 9.80
CA GLY A 71 -20.26 3.83 9.93
C GLY A 71 -19.62 2.69 9.13
N GLU A 72 -18.48 2.92 8.47
CA GLU A 72 -17.72 1.87 7.78
C GLU A 72 -17.08 0.89 8.78
N ASP A 73 -16.65 -0.28 8.31
CA ASP A 73 -15.93 -1.31 9.09
C ASP A 73 -14.44 -0.95 9.33
N TRP A 74 -13.71 -1.73 10.16
CA TRP A 74 -12.29 -1.51 10.44
C TRP A 74 -11.36 -1.71 9.25
N ASN A 75 -11.69 -2.66 8.37
CA ASN A 75 -10.97 -2.91 7.14
C ASN A 75 -11.97 -3.11 6.00
N VAL A 76 -11.51 -2.85 4.79
CA VAL A 76 -12.26 -3.13 3.57
C VAL A 76 -11.61 -4.26 2.79
N ASP A 77 -12.39 -5.09 2.10
CA ASP A 77 -11.88 -6.13 1.20
C ASP A 77 -10.98 -5.51 0.12
N TRP A 78 -9.86 -6.17 -0.21
CA TRP A 78 -8.92 -5.71 -1.23
C TRP A 78 -9.54 -5.62 -2.64
N ARG A 79 -10.71 -6.23 -2.86
CA ARG A 79 -11.50 -6.18 -4.11
C ARG A 79 -12.57 -5.07 -4.10
N ASN A 80 -12.66 -4.25 -3.06
CA ASN A 80 -13.72 -3.24 -2.98
C ASN A 80 -13.57 -2.21 -4.12
N LYS A 81 -14.52 -2.26 -5.07
CA LYS A 81 -14.48 -1.47 -6.30
C LYS A 81 -14.42 0.04 -6.04
N ARG A 82 -15.12 0.55 -5.03
CA ARG A 82 -15.15 1.98 -4.71
C ARG A 82 -13.80 2.45 -4.19
N VAL A 83 -13.21 1.70 -3.26
CA VAL A 83 -11.89 2.01 -2.67
C VAL A 83 -10.78 1.86 -3.72
N ASN A 84 -10.87 0.84 -4.57
CA ASN A 84 -9.91 0.61 -5.65
C ASN A 84 -9.97 1.70 -6.71
N ALA A 85 -11.16 2.14 -7.13
CA ALA A 85 -11.31 3.25 -8.06
C ALA A 85 -10.66 4.55 -7.55
N ILE A 86 -10.81 4.86 -6.26
CA ILE A 86 -10.14 6.01 -5.63
C ILE A 86 -8.62 5.80 -5.63
N THR A 87 -8.15 4.62 -5.26
CA THR A 87 -6.72 4.28 -5.22
C THR A 87 -6.07 4.46 -6.60
N ASP A 88 -6.75 4.01 -7.66
CA ASP A 88 -6.20 4.00 -9.02
C ASP A 88 -6.17 5.39 -9.64
N THR A 89 -7.27 6.12 -9.50
CA THR A 89 -7.44 7.45 -10.12
C THR A 89 -6.67 8.53 -9.39
N TRP A 90 -6.52 8.42 -8.07
CA TRP A 90 -5.86 9.44 -7.25
C TRP A 90 -4.47 9.01 -6.80
N ALA A 91 -4.35 7.95 -6.00
CA ALA A 91 -3.07 7.65 -5.36
C ALA A 91 -1.99 7.25 -6.36
N LEU A 92 -2.26 6.24 -7.19
CA LEU A 92 -1.28 5.77 -8.16
C LEU A 92 -0.89 6.85 -9.17
N ARG A 93 -1.89 7.54 -9.73
CA ARG A 93 -1.68 8.59 -10.73
C ARG A 93 -0.81 9.74 -10.22
N HIS A 94 -0.95 10.16 -8.96
CA HIS A 94 -0.24 11.35 -8.47
C HIS A 94 1.01 11.03 -7.64
N GLN A 95 1.09 9.83 -7.05
CA GLN A 95 2.15 9.49 -6.10
C GLN A 95 3.11 8.43 -6.63
N ALA A 96 2.64 7.46 -7.41
CA ALA A 96 3.49 6.42 -7.98
C ALA A 96 4.05 6.78 -9.37
N SER A 97 3.37 7.66 -10.10
CA SER A 97 3.74 8.04 -11.48
C SER A 97 5.12 8.65 -11.63
N VAL A 98 5.65 9.26 -10.56
CA VAL A 98 7.01 9.84 -10.54
C VAL A 98 8.09 8.78 -10.76
N PHE A 99 7.78 7.51 -10.49
CA PHE A 99 8.71 6.40 -10.62
C PHE A 99 8.66 5.72 -11.99
N VAL A 100 7.68 6.04 -12.86
CA VAL A 100 7.51 5.35 -14.15
C VAL A 100 8.77 5.47 -15.00
N GLY A 101 9.40 6.65 -15.03
CA GLY A 101 10.66 6.86 -15.77
C GLY A 101 11.90 6.17 -15.17
N MET A 102 11.79 5.56 -13.99
CA MET A 102 12.93 4.97 -13.27
C MET A 102 12.96 3.44 -13.36
N GLY A 103 11.81 2.79 -13.23
CA GLY A 103 11.76 1.37 -12.92
C GLY A 103 10.40 0.71 -13.15
N LYS A 104 10.39 -0.61 -13.01
CA LYS A 104 9.15 -1.41 -12.89
C LYS A 104 8.45 -1.07 -11.58
N ILE A 105 7.15 -0.80 -11.62
CA ILE A 105 6.35 -0.45 -10.43
C ILE A 105 5.43 -1.61 -10.06
N PHE A 106 5.54 -2.02 -8.80
CA PHE A 106 4.72 -3.03 -8.16
C PHE A 106 3.97 -2.36 -7.00
N ALA A 107 2.65 -2.30 -7.08
CA ALA A 107 1.82 -1.73 -6.03
C ALA A 107 0.70 -2.71 -5.66
N PRO A 108 0.78 -3.40 -4.51
CA PRO A 108 -0.23 -4.39 -4.15
C PRO A 108 -1.54 -3.73 -3.71
N ARG A 109 -2.65 -4.41 -3.96
CA ARG A 109 -3.89 -4.22 -3.20
C ARG A 109 -3.72 -4.83 -1.83
N TYR A 110 -4.50 -4.38 -0.86
CA TYR A 110 -4.52 -4.98 0.47
C TYR A 110 -5.81 -4.60 1.19
N ARG A 111 -6.13 -5.31 2.27
CA ARG A 111 -7.28 -5.03 3.12
C ARG A 111 -7.07 -3.73 3.91
N GLN A 112 -7.29 -2.59 3.26
CA GLN A 112 -6.97 -1.28 3.82
C GLN A 112 -7.65 -1.07 5.17
N ALA A 113 -6.88 -0.69 6.17
CA ALA A 113 -7.44 -0.25 7.44
C ALA A 113 -8.12 1.10 7.27
N HIS A 114 -9.25 1.29 7.92
CA HIS A 114 -10.01 2.54 7.88
C HIS A 114 -9.14 3.69 8.38
N LEU A 115 -9.35 4.89 7.81
CA LEU A 115 -8.59 6.09 8.17
C LEU A 115 -8.59 6.39 9.68
N ARG A 116 -9.68 6.03 10.38
CA ARG A 116 -9.79 6.19 11.85
C ARG A 116 -8.71 5.45 12.64
N SER A 117 -8.12 4.39 12.10
CA SER A 117 -7.05 3.64 12.77
C SER A 117 -5.79 4.46 13.04
N PHE A 118 -5.62 5.63 12.41
CA PHE A 118 -4.54 6.58 12.71
C PHE A 118 -4.91 7.66 13.73
N TYR A 119 -6.18 7.75 14.11
CA TYR A 119 -6.69 8.77 15.03
C TYR A 119 -7.09 8.21 16.40
N LEU A 120 -7.43 6.92 16.45
CA LEU A 120 -7.79 6.21 17.67
C LEU A 120 -6.63 5.33 18.13
N ASP A 121 -6.08 5.57 19.32
CA ASP A 121 -5.06 4.70 19.93
C ASP A 121 -5.72 3.60 20.76
N ILE A 122 -6.35 2.65 20.06
CA ILE A 122 -7.02 1.50 20.67
C ILE A 122 -6.58 0.20 19.99
N GLU A 123 -6.87 -0.92 20.64
CA GLU A 123 -6.43 -2.23 20.18
C GLU A 123 -6.99 -2.59 18.79
N ASP A 124 -8.23 -2.19 18.49
CA ASP A 124 -8.84 -2.48 17.20
C ASP A 124 -8.19 -1.69 16.04
N SER A 125 -7.67 -0.49 16.30
CA SER A 125 -6.84 0.24 15.33
C SER A 125 -5.57 -0.55 14.99
N LYS A 126 -4.92 -1.12 16.00
CA LYS A 126 -3.71 -1.93 15.84
C LYS A 126 -4.02 -3.23 15.07
N LYS A 127 -5.10 -3.93 15.41
CA LYS A 127 -5.57 -5.11 14.66
C LYS A 127 -5.85 -4.79 13.20
N ALA A 128 -6.52 -3.66 12.93
CA ALA A 128 -6.85 -3.25 11.57
C ALA A 128 -5.59 -2.97 10.73
N LEU A 129 -4.64 -2.23 11.30
CA LEU A 129 -3.35 -1.97 10.66
C LEU A 129 -2.52 -3.25 10.48
N ASN A 130 -2.56 -4.17 11.45
CA ASN A 130 -1.88 -5.46 11.33
C ASN A 130 -2.48 -6.31 10.20
N LEU A 131 -3.80 -6.35 10.06
CA LEU A 131 -4.45 -7.09 8.97
C LEU A 131 -4.06 -6.54 7.59
N ALA A 132 -4.00 -5.21 7.46
CA ALA A 132 -3.52 -4.55 6.25
C ALA A 132 -2.05 -4.88 5.96
N TYR A 133 -1.21 -4.90 7.00
CA TYR A 133 0.21 -5.22 6.88
C TYR A 133 0.45 -6.66 6.42
N GLU A 134 -0.32 -7.64 6.89
CA GLU A 134 -0.14 -9.04 6.46
C GLU A 134 -0.25 -9.19 4.94
N ASP A 135 -1.22 -8.54 4.31
CA ASP A 135 -1.35 -8.55 2.84
C ASP A 135 -0.15 -7.89 2.15
N ILE A 136 0.32 -6.75 2.67
CA ILE A 136 1.49 -6.04 2.14
C ILE A 136 2.75 -6.89 2.28
N LYS A 137 2.93 -7.54 3.43
CA LYS A 137 4.04 -8.46 3.70
C LYS A 137 4.02 -9.64 2.75
N THR A 138 2.86 -10.27 2.56
CA THR A 138 2.67 -11.37 1.61
C THR A 138 2.99 -10.93 0.18
N ALA A 139 2.52 -9.76 -0.25
CA ALA A 139 2.85 -9.21 -1.57
C ALA A 139 4.33 -8.88 -1.72
N PHE A 140 4.97 -8.37 -0.66
CA PHE A 140 6.39 -8.03 -0.68
C PHE A 140 7.27 -9.29 -0.79
N TYR A 141 6.94 -10.35 -0.04
CA TYR A 141 7.60 -11.66 -0.23
C TYR A 141 7.45 -12.16 -1.67
N TRP A 142 6.25 -12.10 -2.23
CA TRP A 142 6.00 -12.54 -3.59
C TRP A 142 6.81 -11.73 -4.63
N PHE A 143 6.87 -10.42 -4.44
CA PHE A 143 7.71 -9.53 -5.23
C PHE A 143 9.19 -9.95 -5.15
N LEU A 144 9.73 -10.19 -3.95
CA LEU A 144 11.12 -10.61 -3.80
C LEU A 144 11.41 -11.97 -4.47
N GLU A 145 10.49 -12.93 -4.35
CA GLU A 145 10.70 -14.28 -4.89
C GLU A 145 10.64 -14.34 -6.43
N ARG A 146 9.94 -13.41 -7.07
CA ARG A 146 9.62 -13.52 -8.52
C ARG A 146 10.14 -12.37 -9.36
N GLU A 147 10.23 -11.19 -8.78
CA GLU A 147 10.49 -9.95 -9.51
C GLU A 147 11.84 -9.33 -9.16
N ASP A 148 12.50 -9.83 -8.10
CA ASP A 148 13.87 -9.42 -7.77
C ASP A 148 14.85 -9.99 -8.81
N ASP A 149 15.18 -9.17 -9.80
CA ASP A 149 16.17 -9.43 -10.83
C ASP A 149 17.58 -8.92 -10.44
N GLY A 150 17.81 -8.65 -9.15
CA GLY A 150 19.08 -8.16 -8.62
C GLY A 150 19.30 -6.65 -8.79
N LYS A 151 18.31 -5.91 -9.30
CA LYS A 151 18.36 -4.45 -9.41
C LYS A 151 18.14 -3.79 -8.05
N PRO A 152 18.56 -2.51 -7.88
CA PRO A 152 18.20 -1.73 -6.70
C PRO A 152 16.67 -1.72 -6.48
N ILE A 153 16.26 -1.89 -5.23
CA ILE A 153 14.85 -1.83 -4.82
C ILE A 153 14.59 -0.47 -4.17
N ILE A 154 13.54 0.20 -4.64
CA ILE A 154 12.97 1.38 -3.99
C ILE A 154 11.72 0.95 -3.23
N LEU A 155 11.70 1.20 -1.93
CA LEU A 155 10.48 1.14 -1.14
C LEU A 155 9.90 2.54 -1.01
N ALA A 156 8.68 2.72 -1.47
CA ALA A 156 7.97 3.99 -1.40
C ALA A 156 6.57 3.78 -0.84
N GLY A 157 6.07 4.74 -0.07
CA GLY A 157 4.71 4.69 0.40
C GLY A 157 4.28 6.02 0.99
N HIS A 158 2.97 6.26 1.01
CA HIS A 158 2.37 7.49 1.53
C HIS A 158 1.36 7.18 2.63
N SER A 159 1.32 7.98 3.71
CA SER A 159 0.37 7.83 4.82
C SER A 159 0.40 6.39 5.40
N GLN A 160 -0.69 5.62 5.30
CA GLN A 160 -0.71 4.20 5.70
C GLN A 160 0.36 3.36 5.00
N GLY A 161 0.65 3.66 3.74
CA GLY A 161 1.74 3.02 3.03
C GLY A 161 3.10 3.29 3.67
N SER A 162 3.38 4.54 4.08
CA SER A 162 4.63 4.88 4.79
C SER A 162 4.73 4.15 6.13
N TYR A 163 3.60 4.05 6.85
CA TYR A 163 3.52 3.30 8.10
C TYR A 163 3.92 1.83 7.90
N HIS A 164 3.40 1.18 6.86
CA HIS A 164 3.73 -0.21 6.56
C HIS A 164 5.14 -0.41 5.97
N ILE A 165 5.63 0.52 5.14
CA ILE A 165 7.01 0.48 4.62
C ILE A 165 8.01 0.52 5.78
N ASN A 166 7.80 1.34 6.81
CA ASN A 166 8.67 1.37 7.98
C ASN A 166 8.73 0.00 8.69
N ARG A 167 7.65 -0.77 8.67
CA ARG A 167 7.61 -2.11 9.25
C ARG A 167 8.30 -3.15 8.35
N LEU A 168 8.10 -3.07 7.03
CA LEU A 168 8.85 -3.90 6.07
C LEU A 168 10.35 -3.71 6.21
N LEU A 169 10.82 -2.46 6.33
CA LEU A 169 12.23 -2.15 6.52
C LEU A 169 12.82 -2.88 7.74
N LYS A 170 12.12 -2.80 8.88
CA LYS A 170 12.54 -3.46 10.12
C LYS A 170 12.54 -4.98 10.01
N GLU A 171 11.53 -5.56 9.36
CA GLU A 171 11.38 -7.02 9.32
C GLU A 171 12.26 -7.70 8.26
N PHE A 172 12.57 -7.02 7.15
CA PHE A 172 13.21 -7.64 6.00
C PHE A 172 14.62 -7.15 5.71
N PHE A 173 14.98 -5.95 6.15
CA PHE A 173 16.25 -5.32 5.78
C PHE A 173 17.20 -5.16 6.96
N ASP A 174 16.71 -4.84 8.16
CA ASP A 174 17.57 -4.63 9.31
C ASP A 174 18.37 -5.90 9.65
N GLY A 175 19.69 -5.84 9.42
CA GLY A 175 20.61 -6.96 9.69
C GLY A 175 20.57 -8.10 8.66
N THR A 176 19.92 -7.92 7.50
CA THR A 176 19.82 -8.96 6.47
C THR A 176 20.68 -8.65 5.24
N ALA A 177 20.90 -9.66 4.38
CA ALA A 177 21.62 -9.47 3.12
C ALA A 177 20.89 -8.51 2.15
N LEU A 178 19.56 -8.38 2.27
CA LEU A 178 18.73 -7.49 1.46
C LEU A 178 19.04 -6.01 1.69
N GLN A 179 19.61 -5.66 2.85
CA GLN A 179 19.96 -4.27 3.20
C GLN A 179 20.83 -3.59 2.13
N ARG A 180 21.70 -4.35 1.46
CA ARG A 180 22.60 -3.85 0.41
C ARG A 180 21.89 -3.40 -0.87
N ASN A 181 20.68 -3.90 -1.12
CA ASN A 181 19.90 -3.62 -2.33
C ASN A 181 18.91 -2.46 -2.14
N LEU A 182 18.77 -1.93 -0.91
CA LEU A 182 17.80 -0.91 -0.57
C LEU A 182 18.29 0.51 -0.91
N ARG A 183 17.46 1.28 -1.63
CA ARG A 183 17.60 2.74 -1.72
C ARG A 183 16.35 3.41 -1.14
N ARG A 184 16.53 4.14 -0.04
CA ARG A 184 15.45 4.86 0.66
C ARG A 184 15.22 6.22 0.01
N MET A 185 13.98 6.52 -0.37
CA MET A 185 13.54 7.87 -0.75
C MET A 185 12.42 8.28 0.21
N SER A 186 12.68 9.32 1.01
CA SER A 186 11.71 9.92 1.96
C SER A 186 11.23 11.26 1.45
#